data_AF-A0A1B6NQ27-F1
#
_entry.id   AF-A0A1B6NQ27-F1
#
_cell.length_a   1.000
_cell.length_b   1.000
_cell.length_c   1.000
_cell.angle_alpha   90.00
_cell.angle_beta   90.00
_cell.angle_gamma   90.00
#
_symmetry.space_group_name_H-M   'P 1'
#
loop_
_entity.id
_entity.type
_entity.pdbx_description
1 polymer ?
#
loop_
_entity_poly.entity_id
_entity_poly.type
_entity_poly.pdbx_seq_one_letter_code
_entity_poly.pdbx_strand_id
1 'polypeptide(L)' 'TVKGGTYYPLTVKKHLRAQTIAEQNNLPCIYLVDSGGANLPRQDDVFPDREHFGRIVF' A
#
# COMPACT_ATOMS: atom_id res chain seq x y z
N THR A 1 2.87 -10.24 -14.96
CA THR A 1 2.58 -9.14 -14.01
C THR A 1 1.23 -9.39 -13.35
N VAL A 2 0.97 -8.81 -12.17
CA VAL A 2 -0.33 -8.94 -11.48
C VAL A 2 -1.12 -7.65 -11.70
N LYS A 3 -2.22 -7.72 -12.47
CA LYS A 3 -3.23 -6.64 -12.63
C LYS A 3 -2.64 -5.22 -12.80
N GLY A 4 -1.56 -5.10 -13.59
CA GLY A 4 -0.88 -3.83 -13.85
C GLY A 4 -0.29 -3.13 -12.61
N GLY A 5 0.00 -3.88 -11.53
CA GLY A 5 0.52 -3.31 -10.28
C GLY A 5 -0.52 -2.53 -9.47
N THR A 6 -1.82 -2.68 -9.76
CA THR A 6 -2.88 -1.98 -9.01
C THR A 6 -3.01 -2.46 -7.57
N TYR A 7 -3.37 -1.55 -6.67
CA TYR A 7 -3.54 -1.82 -5.25
C TYR A 7 -4.91 -2.41 -4.97
N TYR A 8 -4.90 -3.64 -4.47
CA TYR A 8 -6.05 -4.29 -3.85
C TYR A 8 -6.04 -3.99 -2.34
N PRO A 9 -7.16 -4.21 -1.63
CA PRO A 9 -7.21 -3.98 -0.18
C PRO A 9 -6.12 -4.75 0.59
N LEU A 10 -5.79 -5.96 0.13
CA LEU A 10 -4.70 -6.74 0.72
C LEU A 10 -3.31 -6.15 0.41
N THR A 11 -3.12 -5.53 -0.76
CA THR A 11 -1.89 -4.83 -1.11
C THR A 11 -1.62 -3.68 -0.16
N VAL A 12 -2.67 -2.89 0.17
CA VAL A 12 -2.59 -1.81 1.16
C VAL A 12 -2.15 -2.34 2.52
N LYS A 13 -2.84 -3.37 3.04
CA LYS A 13 -2.49 -4.01 4.32
C LYS A 13 -1.06 -4.55 4.35
N LYS A 14 -0.62 -5.19 3.27
CA LYS A 14 0.74 -5.73 3.15
C LYS A 14 1.78 -4.60 3.15
N HIS A 15 1.50 -3.48 2.47
CA HIS A 15 2.38 -2.33 2.43
C HIS A 15 2.53 -1.70 3.83
N LEU A 16 1.42 -1.42 4.52
CA LEU A 16 1.44 -0.87 5.87
C LEU A 16 2.17 -1.80 6.85
N ARG A 17 1.97 -3.12 6.74
CA ARG A 17 2.71 -4.08 7.57
C ARG A 17 4.22 -3.98 7.35
N ALA A 18 4.68 -3.79 6.11
CA ALA A 18 6.10 -3.62 5.82
C ALA A 18 6.66 -2.33 6.45
N GLN A 19 5.92 -1.22 6.36
CA GLN A 19 6.29 0.05 7.00
C GLN A 19 6.36 -0.07 8.52
N THR A 20 5.35 -0.68 9.15
CA THR A 20 5.33 -0.91 10.61
C THR A 20 6.54 -1.72 11.06
N ILE A 21 6.94 -2.76 10.31
CA ILE A 21 8.14 -3.54 10.65
C ILE A 21 9.40 -2.69 10.52
N ALA A 22 9.53 -1.92 9.43
CA ALA A 22 10.70 -1.07 9.22
C ALA A 22 10.84 0.00 10.31
N GLU A 23 9.73 0.65 10.68
CA GLU A 23 9.68 1.63 11.78
C GLU A 23 10.06 1.00 13.12
N GLN A 24 9.47 -0.13 13.48
CA GLN A 24 9.75 -0.84 14.75
C GLN A 24 11.21 -1.27 14.90
N ASN A 25 11.92 -1.48 13.80
CA ASN A 25 13.29 -1.99 13.77
C ASN A 25 14.32 -0.96 13.28
N ASN A 26 13.91 0.30 13.07
CA ASN A 26 14.75 1.36 12.51
C ASN A 26 15.46 0.95 11.19
N LEU A 27 14.73 0.27 10.30
CA LEU A 27 15.24 -0.18 9.01
C LEU A 27 14.92 0.85 7.91
N PRO A 28 15.82 1.07 6.93
CA PRO A 28 15.51 1.90 5.79
C PRO A 28 14.43 1.27 4.90
N CYS A 29 13.50 2.08 4.42
CA CYS A 29 12.49 1.69 3.44
C CYS A 29 12.95 2.01 2.02
N ILE A 30 13.01 1.02 1.14
CA ILE A 30 13.29 1.19 -0.29
C ILE A 30 12.10 0.65 -1.08
N TYR A 31 11.51 1.49 -1.93
CA TYR A 31 10.36 1.12 -2.76
C TYR A 31 10.76 1.01 -4.23
N LEU A 32 10.57 -0.17 -4.81
CA LEU A 32 10.67 -0.39 -6.25
C LEU A 32 9.27 -0.20 -6.85
N VAL A 33 8.87 1.05 -7.05
CA VAL A 33 7.50 1.39 -7.44
C VAL A 33 7.30 1.18 -8.94
N ASP A 34 6.48 0.18 -9.26
CA ASP A 34 5.83 0.00 -10.57
C ASP A 34 4.35 -0.31 -10.30
N SER A 35 3.51 0.73 -10.38
CA SER A 35 2.13 0.70 -9.87
C SER A 35 1.15 1.40 -10.81
N GLY A 36 0.02 0.74 -11.10
CA GLY A 36 -1.12 1.30 -11.82
C GLY A 36 -2.11 2.09 -10.95
N GLY A 37 -1.79 2.33 -9.67
CA GLY A 37 -2.65 3.07 -8.72
C GLY A 37 -3.65 2.18 -7.97
N ALA A 38 -4.75 2.75 -7.49
CA ALA A 38 -5.79 1.99 -6.78
C ALA A 38 -6.61 1.10 -7.75
N ASN A 39 -7.01 -0.08 -7.29
CA ASN A 39 -7.93 -0.92 -8.05
C ASN A 39 -9.34 -0.29 -8.06
N LEU A 40 -9.68 0.46 -9.10
CA LEU A 40 -10.90 1.28 -9.19
C LEU A 40 -12.21 0.52 -8.87
N PRO A 41 -12.41 -0.74 -9.33
CA PRO A 41 -13.59 -1.54 -8.92
C PRO A 41 -13.76 -1.77 -7.42
N ARG A 42 -12.71 -1.54 -6.60
CA ARG A 42 -12.70 -1.71 -5.14
C ARG A 42 -12.17 -0.45 -4.44
N GLN A 43 -12.38 0.71 -5.03
CA GLN A 43 -11.80 1.98 -4.55
C GLN A 43 -12.20 2.32 -3.11
N ASP A 44 -13.40 1.94 -2.68
CA ASP A 44 -13.97 2.13 -1.34
C ASP A 44 -13.23 1.31 -0.28
N ASP A 45 -12.77 0.11 -0.64
CA ASP A 45 -11.93 -0.73 0.22
C ASP A 45 -10.43 -0.33 0.19
N VAL A 46 -10.04 0.65 -0.63
CA VAL A 46 -8.62 0.98 -0.90
C VAL A 46 -8.29 2.43 -0.57
N PHE A 47 -9.23 3.38 -0.62
CA PHE A 47 -8.93 4.81 -0.57
C PHE A 47 -9.36 5.54 0.72
N PRO A 48 -10.62 5.50 1.18
CA PRO A 48 -11.16 6.54 2.07
C PRO A 48 -11.00 6.31 3.59
N ASP A 49 -10.13 5.43 4.08
CA ASP A 49 -9.98 5.15 5.52
C ASP A 49 -8.57 5.44 6.08
N ARG A 50 -8.42 5.48 7.40
CA ARG A 50 -7.17 5.80 8.11
C ARG A 50 -6.02 4.85 7.78
N GLU A 51 -6.32 3.56 7.57
CA GLU A 51 -5.32 2.54 7.20
C GLU A 51 -5.39 2.18 5.70
N HIS A 52 -5.98 3.06 4.90
CA HIS A 52 -6.08 2.88 3.45
C HIS A 52 -4.88 3.50 2.73
N PHE A 53 -4.92 3.50 1.39
CA PHE A 53 -3.78 3.84 0.52
C PHE A 53 -3.08 5.15 0.91
N GLY A 54 -3.83 6.17 1.34
CA GLY A 54 -3.27 7.46 1.76
C GLY A 54 -2.32 7.36 2.95
N ARG A 55 -2.44 6.36 3.83
CA ARG A 55 -1.53 6.19 4.97
C ARG A 55 -0.10 5.85 4.59
N ILE A 56 0.11 5.26 3.41
CA ILE A 56 1.43 4.84 2.95
C ILE A 56 2.38 6.04 2.79
N VAL A 57 1.86 7.26 2.57
CA VAL A 57 2.66 8.47 2.38
C VAL A 57 2.89 9.29 3.66
N PHE A 58 2.39 8.85 4.82
CA PHE A 58 2.49 9.54 6.12
C PHE A 58 3.06 8.65 7.21
#